data_AF-A0AA39I026-F1
#
_entry.id   AF-A0AA39I026-F1
#
_cell.length_a   1.000
_cell.length_b   1.000
_cell.length_c   1.000
_cell.angle_alpha   90.00
_cell.angle_beta   90.00
_cell.angle_gamma   90.00
#
_symmetry.space_group_name_H-M   'P 1'
#
loop_
_entity.id
_entity.type
_entity.pdbx_description
1 polymer ?
#
loop_
_entity_poly.entity_id
_entity_poly.type
_entity_poly.pdbx_seq_one_letter_code
_entity_poly.pdbx_strand_id
1 'polypeptide(L)'
;MSKVAVPRGPARHIRYLSILLNAVRFRIVPLFGISGENTCCCCNNGVKLPSSLLHRLLDVVTSIFQLLFVFMKNESFTFRFLYMLYSKTSIGYHFTAKQIKNAQRMNAGAHSKIAFVRKSNCVIWILPVNFDNYTYLITDEASDECVLVDVGDGKYVEQFMKGRGWKPVAILSTHKHWDHCYGNKYLCSKYPDLEVYGSERDRPPYCKRFVKNQEEFNIGTLKFIAYHVPGHTVGHVIYRLVTSTGHPDCLFTGDMLFVGSIGKVFEDKPEVMFQSIDMIRTLLPEDTELYTGHEYALNNLRFNSIALSSLGNLTLETKLREVEELRIQKEPVVGTTIAEELTYNPYLRADDIEIQRVLGVDQTLPDMKRRVETMNALRRLQVEWIKEQHIAAVANMPPSSSREDGDSFLSD
;
A
#
# COMPACT_ATOMS: atom_id res chain seq x y z
N MET A 1 48.40 -8.72 17.85
CA MET A 1 48.53 -8.45 16.40
C MET A 1 47.95 -9.62 15.62
N SER A 2 46.69 -9.53 15.21
CA SER A 2 46.09 -10.42 14.21
C SER A 2 45.34 -9.52 13.23
N LYS A 3 45.69 -9.65 11.93
CA LYS A 3 45.26 -8.76 10.86
C LYS A 3 43.78 -9.03 10.53
N VAL A 4 42.95 -7.99 10.65
CA VAL A 4 41.59 -7.96 10.12
C VAL A 4 41.67 -7.82 8.60
N ALA A 5 41.05 -8.76 7.88
CA ALA A 5 40.95 -8.70 6.43
C ALA A 5 39.84 -7.70 6.03
N VAL A 6 40.22 -6.68 5.26
CA VAL A 6 39.30 -5.71 4.66
C VAL A 6 38.65 -6.33 3.41
N PRO A 7 37.31 -6.37 3.28
CA PRO A 7 36.67 -6.78 2.04
C PRO A 7 36.86 -5.71 0.96
N ARG A 8 37.38 -6.12 -0.20
CA ARG A 8 37.55 -5.28 -1.39
C ARG A 8 36.18 -4.90 -1.98
N GLY A 9 36.04 -3.64 -2.38
CA GLY A 9 34.88 -3.07 -3.08
C GLY A 9 34.74 -3.46 -4.57
N PRO A 10 34.14 -2.60 -5.41
CA PRO A 10 32.90 -2.87 -6.13
C PRO A 10 33.12 -3.47 -7.53
N ALA A 11 33.51 -4.74 -7.62
CA ALA A 11 33.60 -5.44 -8.92
C ALA A 11 32.31 -6.21 -9.30
N ARG A 12 31.41 -6.49 -8.33
CA ARG A 12 30.20 -7.29 -8.56
C ARG A 12 29.01 -6.48 -9.12
N HIS A 13 28.90 -5.19 -8.84
CA HIS A 13 27.75 -4.37 -9.28
C HIS A 13 27.71 -4.11 -10.81
N ILE A 14 28.86 -4.09 -11.48
CA ILE A 14 28.95 -3.83 -12.93
C ILE A 14 28.46 -5.05 -13.74
N ARG A 15 28.66 -6.28 -13.24
CA ARG A 15 28.20 -7.52 -13.90
C ARG A 15 26.68 -7.67 -13.88
N TYR A 16 26.00 -7.21 -12.82
CA TYR A 16 24.53 -7.33 -12.74
C TYR A 16 23.80 -6.25 -13.55
N LEU A 17 24.36 -5.03 -13.65
CA LEU A 17 23.81 -4.01 -14.54
C LEU A 17 23.90 -4.45 -16.02
N SER A 18 24.97 -5.14 -16.42
CA SER A 18 25.08 -5.66 -17.79
C SER A 18 24.12 -6.82 -18.08
N ILE A 19 23.82 -7.68 -17.10
CA ILE A 19 22.83 -8.76 -17.24
C ILE A 19 21.41 -8.18 -17.36
N LEU A 20 21.05 -7.18 -16.55
CA LEU A 20 19.75 -6.50 -16.65
C LEU A 20 19.61 -5.72 -17.97
N LEU A 21 20.66 -5.01 -18.40
CA LEU A 21 20.67 -4.30 -19.68
C LEU A 21 20.62 -5.27 -20.88
N ASN A 22 21.25 -6.45 -20.80
CA ASN A 22 21.15 -7.47 -21.84
C ASN A 22 19.77 -8.13 -21.89
N ALA A 23 19.11 -8.35 -20.74
CA ALA A 23 17.73 -8.84 -20.69
C ALA A 23 16.73 -7.83 -21.31
N VAL A 24 17.01 -6.53 -21.18
CA VAL A 24 16.27 -5.46 -21.85
C VAL A 24 16.55 -5.42 -23.36
N ARG A 25 17.81 -5.65 -23.76
CA ARG A 25 18.22 -5.68 -25.18
C ARG A 25 17.55 -6.82 -25.97
N PHE A 26 17.38 -8.00 -25.37
CA PHE A 26 16.74 -9.15 -26.03
C PHE A 26 15.21 -9.06 -26.14
N ARG A 27 14.55 -8.13 -25.43
CA ARG A 27 13.09 -7.91 -25.54
C ARG A 27 12.68 -6.70 -26.37
N ILE A 28 13.60 -5.77 -26.66
CA ILE A 28 13.29 -4.51 -27.37
C ILE A 28 13.62 -4.59 -28.88
N VAL A 29 14.56 -5.44 -29.31
CA VAL A 29 15.09 -5.39 -30.68
C VAL A 29 14.16 -5.92 -31.79
N PRO A 30 13.21 -6.87 -31.61
CA PRO A 30 12.41 -7.32 -32.76
C PRO A 30 11.28 -6.35 -33.17
N LEU A 31 11.18 -5.15 -32.57
CA LEU A 31 10.16 -4.15 -32.91
C LEU A 31 10.53 -3.20 -34.05
N PHE A 32 11.78 -3.21 -34.52
CA PHE A 32 12.22 -2.36 -35.64
C PHE A 32 12.90 -3.20 -36.71
N GLY A 33 12.10 -3.96 -37.47
CA GLY A 33 12.51 -4.47 -38.76
C GLY A 33 12.58 -3.31 -39.76
N ILE A 34 13.77 -2.71 -39.90
CA ILE A 34 14.04 -1.71 -40.93
C ILE A 34 14.55 -2.46 -42.17
N SER A 35 13.66 -2.70 -43.12
CA SER A 35 14.03 -2.89 -44.54
C SER A 35 13.62 -1.62 -45.28
N GLY A 36 14.56 -1.02 -45.99
CA GLY A 36 14.47 0.33 -46.51
C GLY A 36 13.65 0.52 -47.78
N GLU A 37 13.56 1.82 -48.10
CA GLU A 37 13.30 2.49 -49.37
C GLU A 37 11.89 2.99 -49.74
N ASN A 38 11.88 4.33 -49.91
CA ASN A 38 11.16 5.18 -50.87
C ASN A 38 9.82 5.84 -50.50
N THR A 39 9.97 7.12 -50.06
CA THR A 39 9.29 8.35 -50.51
C THR A 39 7.77 8.36 -50.78
N CYS A 40 7.02 9.23 -50.10
CA CYS A 40 6.61 10.56 -50.61
C CYS A 40 5.45 11.20 -49.79
N CYS A 41 5.61 12.50 -49.56
CA CYS A 41 4.68 13.61 -49.26
C CYS A 41 3.18 13.44 -48.92
N CYS A 42 2.80 14.29 -47.94
CA CYS A 42 1.58 15.10 -47.81
C CYS A 42 0.40 14.64 -46.92
N CYS A 43 0.01 15.63 -46.07
CA CYS A 43 -1.31 15.96 -45.55
C CYS A 43 -1.82 15.33 -44.23
N ASN A 44 -2.00 16.25 -43.26
CA ASN A 44 -3.08 16.32 -42.27
C ASN A 44 -3.99 15.10 -42.19
N ASN A 45 -3.77 14.26 -41.19
CA ASN A 45 -4.82 13.52 -40.51
C ASN A 45 -4.31 13.14 -39.12
N GLY A 46 -5.07 13.48 -38.08
CA GLY A 46 -4.80 13.02 -36.72
C GLY A 46 -4.84 11.50 -36.71
N VAL A 47 -3.68 10.86 -36.79
CA VAL A 47 -3.53 9.41 -36.70
C VAL A 47 -3.95 9.02 -35.29
N LYS A 48 -5.20 8.55 -35.13
CA LYS A 48 -5.56 7.76 -33.96
C LYS A 48 -4.72 6.50 -34.02
N LEU A 49 -3.77 6.37 -33.09
CA LEU A 49 -3.02 5.12 -32.94
C LEU A 49 -4.02 3.95 -32.82
N PRO A 50 -3.75 2.81 -33.48
CA PRO A 50 -4.55 1.61 -33.28
C PRO A 50 -4.66 1.29 -31.79
N SER A 51 -5.86 0.95 -31.31
CA SER A 51 -6.11 0.66 -29.89
C SER A 51 -5.14 -0.39 -29.33
N SER A 52 -4.73 -1.36 -30.15
CA SER A 52 -3.74 -2.38 -29.83
C SER A 52 -2.32 -1.83 -29.64
N LEU A 53 -1.92 -0.79 -30.37
CA LEU A 53 -0.62 -0.14 -30.23
C LEU A 53 -0.59 0.76 -29.01
N LEU A 54 -1.69 1.48 -28.73
CA LEU A 54 -1.87 2.27 -27.52
C LEU A 54 -1.85 1.39 -26.26
N HIS A 55 -2.51 0.23 -26.28
CA HIS A 55 -2.46 -0.74 -25.19
C HIS A 55 -1.05 -1.30 -24.96
N ARG A 56 -0.31 -1.66 -26.01
CA ARG A 56 1.08 -2.13 -25.88
C ARG A 56 2.02 -1.06 -25.35
N LEU A 57 1.88 0.18 -25.81
CA LEU A 57 2.64 1.33 -25.28
C LEU A 57 2.36 1.55 -23.80
N LEU A 58 1.08 1.52 -23.40
CA LEU A 58 0.68 1.64 -22.00
C LEU A 58 1.20 0.47 -21.16
N ASP A 59 1.27 -0.75 -21.72
CA ASP A 59 1.84 -1.92 -21.07
C ASP A 59 3.34 -1.81 -20.83
N VAL A 60 4.10 -1.25 -21.77
CA VAL A 60 5.53 -1.00 -21.61
C VAL A 60 5.74 0.10 -20.55
N VAL A 61 5.00 1.20 -20.65
CA VAL A 61 5.10 2.32 -19.70
C VAL A 61 4.78 1.86 -18.28
N THR A 62 3.71 1.09 -18.08
CA THR A 62 3.32 0.58 -16.75
C THR A 62 4.32 -0.43 -16.18
N SER A 63 4.96 -1.26 -17.03
CA SER A 63 6.00 -2.20 -16.58
C SER A 63 7.28 -1.47 -16.17
N ILE A 64 7.68 -0.43 -16.92
CA ILE A 64 8.80 0.45 -16.56
C ILE A 64 8.48 1.21 -15.28
N PHE A 65 7.24 1.68 -15.14
CA PHE A 65 6.75 2.37 -13.94
C PHE A 65 6.90 1.50 -12.69
N GLN A 66 6.48 0.23 -12.73
CA GLN A 66 6.63 -0.72 -11.63
C GLN A 66 8.10 -0.88 -11.21
N LEU A 67 9.01 -1.05 -12.19
CA LEU A 67 10.44 -1.24 -11.91
C LEU A 67 11.06 0.01 -11.29
N LEU A 68 10.71 1.20 -11.78
CA LEU A 68 11.26 2.46 -11.29
C LEU A 68 10.72 2.82 -9.90
N PHE A 69 9.46 2.52 -9.59
CA PHE A 69 8.86 2.89 -8.31
C PHE A 69 9.48 2.15 -7.11
N VAL A 70 9.95 0.92 -7.31
CA VAL A 70 10.56 0.09 -6.24
C VAL A 70 11.96 0.57 -5.85
N PHE A 71 12.74 1.12 -6.79
CA PHE A 71 14.17 1.37 -6.59
C PHE A 71 14.57 2.85 -6.53
N MET A 72 13.64 3.79 -6.75
CA MET A 72 13.94 5.21 -6.73
C MET A 72 13.83 5.82 -5.34
N LYS A 73 14.72 6.78 -5.04
CA LYS A 73 14.57 7.64 -3.86
C LYS A 73 13.32 8.53 -4.03
N ASN A 74 12.47 8.58 -3.01
CA ASN A 74 11.23 9.38 -2.98
C ASN A 74 11.47 10.87 -3.32
N GLU A 75 12.66 11.40 -3.05
CA GLU A 75 12.98 12.80 -3.32
C GLU A 75 13.50 13.08 -4.74
N SER A 76 13.73 12.06 -5.55
CA SER A 76 14.22 12.25 -6.91
C SER A 76 13.16 12.95 -7.78
N PHE A 77 13.61 13.83 -8.67
CA PHE A 77 12.75 14.47 -9.67
C PHE A 77 11.95 13.43 -10.47
N THR A 78 12.60 12.33 -10.86
CA THR A 78 11.97 11.22 -11.58
C THR A 78 10.85 10.58 -10.77
N PHE A 79 11.05 10.34 -9.46
CA PHE A 79 9.98 9.84 -8.59
C PHE A 79 8.80 10.80 -8.56
N ARG A 80 9.04 12.09 -8.32
CA ARG A 80 7.96 13.09 -8.26
C ARG A 80 7.18 13.18 -9.57
N PHE A 81 7.87 13.12 -10.70
CA PHE A 81 7.24 13.11 -12.02
C PHE A 81 6.39 11.85 -12.24
N LEU A 82 6.92 10.66 -11.97
CA LEU A 82 6.19 9.41 -12.09
C LEU A 82 5.00 9.34 -11.13
N TYR A 83 5.20 9.73 -9.88
CA TYR A 83 4.15 9.81 -8.88
C TYR A 83 3.03 10.78 -9.29
N MET A 84 3.37 11.93 -9.88
CA MET A 84 2.38 12.85 -10.45
C MET A 84 1.57 12.18 -11.58
N LEU A 85 2.23 11.42 -12.47
CA LEU A 85 1.52 10.67 -13.52
C LEU A 85 0.57 9.62 -12.93
N TYR A 86 1.00 8.90 -11.90
CA TYR A 86 0.17 7.92 -11.20
C TYR A 86 -1.03 8.59 -10.50
N SER A 87 -0.78 9.59 -9.67
CA SER A 87 -1.81 10.19 -8.81
C SER A 87 -2.77 11.14 -9.53
N LYS A 88 -2.36 11.78 -10.63
CA LYS A 88 -3.15 12.86 -11.26
C LYS A 88 -3.66 12.57 -12.67
N THR A 89 -3.27 11.45 -13.28
CA THR A 89 -3.65 11.14 -14.66
C THR A 89 -4.30 9.77 -14.79
N SER A 90 -4.91 9.50 -15.94
CA SER A 90 -5.46 8.18 -16.24
C SER A 90 -4.39 7.09 -16.32
N ILE A 91 -3.10 7.41 -16.38
CA ILE A 91 -2.01 6.43 -16.38
C ILE A 91 -2.05 5.60 -15.10
N GLY A 92 -2.23 6.24 -13.93
CA GLY A 92 -2.33 5.52 -12.66
C GLY A 92 -3.53 4.57 -12.62
N TYR A 93 -4.68 5.03 -13.10
CA TYR A 93 -5.87 4.17 -13.23
C TYR A 93 -5.58 2.90 -14.05
N HIS A 94 -4.91 3.04 -15.21
CA HIS A 94 -4.57 1.89 -16.04
C HIS A 94 -3.47 1.01 -15.44
N PHE A 95 -2.52 1.61 -14.75
CA PHE A 95 -1.48 0.90 -13.99
C PHE A 95 -2.12 0.00 -12.92
N THR A 96 -3.01 0.56 -12.09
CA THR A 96 -3.74 -0.20 -11.07
C THR A 96 -4.67 -1.24 -11.69
N ALA A 97 -5.37 -0.93 -12.79
CA ALA A 97 -6.17 -1.92 -13.51
C ALA A 97 -5.35 -3.15 -13.95
N LYS A 98 -4.09 -2.93 -14.36
CA LYS A 98 -3.17 -4.00 -14.73
C LYS A 98 -2.67 -4.76 -13.51
N GLN A 99 -2.35 -4.07 -12.41
CA GLN A 99 -1.97 -4.72 -11.16
C GLN A 99 -3.09 -5.62 -10.63
N ILE A 100 -4.34 -5.16 -10.63
CA ILE A 100 -5.51 -5.95 -10.22
C ILE A 100 -5.63 -7.22 -11.07
N LYS A 101 -5.53 -7.10 -12.41
CA LYS A 101 -5.55 -8.26 -13.30
C LYS A 101 -4.40 -9.23 -13.02
N ASN A 102 -3.21 -8.71 -12.73
CA ASN A 102 -2.06 -9.54 -12.40
C ASN A 102 -2.23 -10.22 -11.05
N ALA A 103 -2.74 -9.52 -10.04
CA ALA A 103 -3.09 -10.09 -8.74
C ALA A 103 -4.10 -11.22 -8.91
N GLN A 104 -5.20 -10.98 -9.63
CA GLN A 104 -6.21 -12.02 -9.92
C GLN A 104 -5.64 -13.23 -10.68
N ARG A 105 -4.59 -13.05 -11.50
CA ARG A 105 -3.92 -14.14 -12.23
C ARG A 105 -2.91 -14.91 -11.38
N MET A 106 -2.12 -14.21 -10.56
CA MET A 106 -1.03 -14.79 -9.76
C MET A 106 -1.53 -15.33 -8.41
N ASN A 107 -2.55 -14.72 -7.83
CA ASN A 107 -3.15 -15.15 -6.56
C ASN A 107 -4.21 -16.23 -6.82
N ALA A 108 -3.77 -17.48 -6.96
CA ALA A 108 -4.66 -18.65 -6.81
C ALA A 108 -5.36 -18.70 -5.41
N GLY A 109 -4.94 -17.84 -4.47
CA GLY A 109 -5.71 -17.43 -3.30
C GLY A 109 -5.27 -16.04 -2.84
N ALA A 110 -6.20 -15.23 -2.33
CA ALA A 110 -5.91 -13.89 -1.80
C ALA A 110 -4.84 -13.91 -0.68
N HIS A 111 -4.24 -12.74 -0.39
CA HIS A 111 -3.20 -12.64 0.64
C HIS A 111 -3.72 -13.03 2.03
N SER A 112 -5.01 -12.83 2.29
CA SER A 112 -5.69 -13.28 3.50
C SER A 112 -6.99 -14.01 3.13
N LYS A 113 -7.59 -14.68 4.11
CA LYS A 113 -9.00 -15.09 4.04
C LYS A 113 -9.89 -13.89 4.29
N ILE A 114 -11.15 -14.01 3.88
CA ILE A 114 -12.19 -13.09 4.34
C ILE A 114 -12.46 -13.40 5.82
N ALA A 115 -12.40 -12.37 6.66
CA ALA A 115 -12.77 -12.45 8.06
C ALA A 115 -13.87 -11.43 8.38
N PHE A 116 -14.46 -11.54 9.57
CA PHE A 116 -15.40 -10.55 10.06
C PHE A 116 -15.28 -10.38 11.57
N VAL A 117 -15.61 -9.18 12.03
CA VAL A 117 -15.70 -8.83 13.45
C VAL A 117 -17.10 -8.29 13.71
N ARG A 118 -17.80 -8.88 14.67
CA ARG A 118 -19.11 -8.37 15.11
C ARG A 118 -18.90 -7.35 16.23
N LYS A 119 -19.50 -6.18 16.05
CA LYS A 119 -19.60 -5.12 17.07
C LYS A 119 -21.05 -5.04 17.53
N SER A 120 -21.37 -4.08 18.38
CA SER A 120 -22.69 -4.00 19.02
C SER A 120 -23.88 -3.83 18.08
N ASN A 121 -23.69 -3.12 16.96
CA ASN A 121 -24.75 -2.78 16.01
C ASN A 121 -24.27 -2.90 14.55
N CYS A 122 -23.14 -3.56 14.32
CA CYS A 122 -22.58 -3.71 12.99
C CYS A 122 -21.67 -4.93 12.88
N VAL A 123 -21.45 -5.38 11.65
CA VAL A 123 -20.42 -6.37 11.31
C VAL A 123 -19.41 -5.75 10.36
N ILE A 124 -18.13 -5.81 10.72
CA ILE A 124 -17.03 -5.36 9.86
C ILE A 124 -16.46 -6.57 9.14
N TRP A 125 -16.66 -6.64 7.83
CA TRP A 125 -16.07 -7.64 6.95
C TRP A 125 -14.73 -7.12 6.41
N ILE A 126 -13.69 -7.95 6.55
CA ILE A 126 -12.33 -7.65 6.12
C ILE A 126 -12.10 -8.37 4.80
N LEU A 127 -12.07 -7.60 3.70
CA LEU A 127 -12.00 -8.12 2.35
C LEU A 127 -10.58 -7.93 1.80
N PRO A 128 -9.83 -9.03 1.57
CA PRO A 128 -8.52 -8.94 0.95
C PRO A 128 -8.67 -8.65 -0.54
N VAL A 129 -8.06 -7.57 -1.01
CA VAL A 129 -8.10 -7.12 -2.40
C VAL A 129 -6.70 -6.87 -2.94
N ASN A 130 -6.57 -6.91 -4.26
CA ASN A 130 -5.29 -6.71 -4.95
C ASN A 130 -4.19 -7.68 -4.44
N PHE A 131 -2.98 -7.18 -4.21
CA PHE A 131 -1.86 -7.97 -3.70
C PHE A 131 -1.83 -8.07 -2.18
N ASP A 132 -2.13 -6.98 -1.48
CA ASP A 132 -1.98 -6.87 -0.03
C ASP A 132 -2.93 -5.82 0.59
N ASN A 133 -3.89 -5.28 -0.16
CA ASN A 133 -4.80 -4.24 0.33
C ASN A 133 -6.00 -4.84 1.08
N TYR A 134 -6.54 -4.09 2.03
CA TYR A 134 -7.85 -4.37 2.63
C TYR A 134 -8.90 -3.37 2.16
N THR A 135 -10.06 -3.90 1.76
CA THR A 135 -11.33 -3.16 1.75
C THR A 135 -12.16 -3.60 2.94
N TYR A 136 -12.78 -2.65 3.65
CA TYR A 136 -13.69 -2.97 4.75
C TYR A 136 -15.14 -2.77 4.31
N LEU A 137 -16.01 -3.72 4.62
CA LEU A 137 -17.46 -3.60 4.42
C LEU A 137 -18.14 -3.68 5.78
N ILE A 138 -18.77 -2.59 6.20
CA ILE A 138 -19.42 -2.44 7.49
C ILE A 138 -20.92 -2.54 7.25
N THR A 139 -21.56 -3.63 7.68
CA THR A 139 -23.01 -3.78 7.62
C THR A 139 -23.62 -3.19 8.87
N ASP A 140 -24.56 -2.27 8.72
CA ASP A 140 -25.45 -1.87 9.82
C ASP A 140 -26.35 -3.08 10.15
N GLU A 141 -26.53 -3.45 11.42
CA GLU A 141 -27.42 -4.56 11.78
C GLU A 141 -28.89 -4.12 11.91
N ALA A 142 -29.14 -2.81 12.01
CA ALA A 142 -30.49 -2.27 12.07
C ALA A 142 -31.12 -2.10 10.67
N SER A 143 -30.32 -2.17 9.61
CA SER A 143 -30.75 -2.05 8.22
C SER A 143 -30.01 -3.04 7.32
N ASP A 144 -30.44 -3.24 6.08
CA ASP A 144 -29.64 -3.98 5.09
C ASP A 144 -28.59 -3.07 4.41
N GLU A 145 -28.29 -1.91 4.98
CA GLU A 145 -27.34 -0.96 4.40
C GLU A 145 -25.89 -1.28 4.81
N CYS A 146 -24.95 -0.96 3.93
CA CYS A 146 -23.53 -1.09 4.25
C CYS A 146 -22.69 0.12 3.82
N VAL A 147 -21.64 0.35 4.59
CA VAL A 147 -20.60 1.35 4.36
C VAL A 147 -19.32 0.65 3.96
N LEU A 148 -18.68 1.11 2.90
CA LEU A 148 -17.41 0.59 2.41
C LEU A 148 -16.28 1.53 2.80
N VAL A 149 -15.12 1.01 3.20
CA VAL A 149 -13.91 1.80 3.41
C VAL A 149 -12.84 1.32 2.42
N ASP A 150 -12.29 2.25 1.65
CA ASP A 150 -11.25 2.04 0.63
C ASP A 150 -11.54 0.87 -0.33
N VAL A 151 -12.30 1.14 -1.40
CA VAL A 151 -12.68 0.15 -2.41
C VAL A 151 -11.59 0.02 -3.49
N GLY A 152 -10.66 -0.92 -3.28
CA GLY A 152 -9.61 -1.25 -4.26
C GLY A 152 -10.12 -1.97 -5.51
N ASP A 153 -11.06 -2.91 -5.36
CA ASP A 153 -11.70 -3.63 -6.47
C ASP A 153 -13.23 -3.67 -6.31
N GLY A 154 -13.92 -2.76 -6.99
CA GLY A 154 -15.37 -2.64 -6.91
C GLY A 154 -16.14 -3.86 -7.45
N LYS A 155 -15.57 -4.63 -8.38
CA LYS A 155 -16.23 -5.84 -8.90
C LYS A 155 -16.20 -6.96 -7.88
N TYR A 156 -15.06 -7.12 -7.22
CA TYR A 156 -14.89 -8.09 -6.15
C TYR A 156 -15.86 -7.82 -4.98
N VAL A 157 -15.97 -6.55 -4.57
CA VAL A 157 -16.89 -6.13 -3.51
C VAL A 157 -18.36 -6.36 -3.90
N GLU A 158 -18.78 -5.99 -5.12
CA GLU A 158 -20.15 -6.29 -5.61
C GLU A 158 -20.42 -7.80 -5.63
N GLN A 159 -19.46 -8.61 -6.08
CA GLN A 159 -19.59 -10.06 -6.06
C GLN A 159 -19.74 -10.61 -4.64
N PHE A 160 -19.01 -10.04 -3.67
CA PHE A 160 -19.14 -10.41 -2.26
C PHE A 160 -20.53 -10.04 -1.69
N MET A 161 -21.11 -8.90 -2.09
CA MET A 161 -22.47 -8.51 -1.64
C MET A 161 -23.58 -9.30 -2.33
N LYS A 162 -23.33 -9.91 -3.49
CA LYS A 162 -24.35 -10.58 -4.31
C LYS A 162 -25.12 -11.64 -3.53
N GLY A 163 -26.46 -11.53 -3.55
CA GLY A 163 -27.37 -12.50 -2.93
C GLY A 163 -27.52 -12.36 -1.41
N ARG A 164 -26.88 -11.36 -0.78
CA ARG A 164 -26.94 -11.14 0.67
C ARG A 164 -27.95 -10.06 1.10
N GLY A 165 -28.62 -9.40 0.16
CA GLY A 165 -29.57 -8.31 0.44
C GLY A 165 -28.91 -6.96 0.76
N TRP A 166 -27.59 -6.92 0.95
CA TRP A 166 -26.89 -5.70 1.33
C TRP A 166 -26.91 -4.62 0.25
N LYS A 167 -27.14 -3.37 0.69
CA LYS A 167 -27.19 -2.17 -0.14
C LYS A 167 -26.05 -1.22 0.25
N PRO A 168 -25.03 -1.04 -0.59
CA PRO A 168 -24.00 -0.04 -0.31
C PRO A 168 -24.60 1.37 -0.42
N VAL A 169 -24.44 2.17 0.63
CA VAL A 169 -24.95 3.56 0.69
C VAL A 169 -23.85 4.60 0.77
N ALA A 170 -22.69 4.22 1.30
CA ALA A 170 -21.53 5.12 1.37
C ALA A 170 -20.20 4.39 1.09
N ILE A 171 -19.26 5.13 0.51
CA ILE A 171 -17.83 4.80 0.51
C ILE A 171 -17.09 5.87 1.32
N LEU A 172 -16.30 5.46 2.31
CA LEU A 172 -15.34 6.30 3.00
C LEU A 172 -13.96 6.07 2.36
N SER A 173 -13.48 7.03 1.56
CA SER A 173 -12.12 6.97 1.01
C SER A 173 -11.16 7.69 1.93
N THR A 174 -10.12 6.99 2.38
CA THR A 174 -9.08 7.55 3.25
C THR A 174 -8.19 8.52 2.48
N HIS A 175 -7.82 8.17 1.25
CA HIS A 175 -6.98 9.02 0.39
C HIS A 175 -7.14 8.68 -1.09
N LYS A 176 -6.43 9.40 -1.95
CA LYS A 176 -6.61 9.35 -3.42
C LYS A 176 -5.86 8.25 -4.17
N HIS A 177 -5.05 7.41 -3.53
CA HIS A 177 -4.29 6.40 -4.30
C HIS A 177 -5.21 5.35 -4.87
N TRP A 178 -4.89 4.92 -6.09
CA TRP A 178 -5.79 4.12 -6.90
C TRP A 178 -6.08 2.76 -6.27
N ASP A 179 -5.13 2.13 -5.61
CA ASP A 179 -5.34 0.87 -4.91
C ASP A 179 -6.37 0.96 -3.76
N HIS A 180 -6.73 2.16 -3.29
CA HIS A 180 -7.79 2.42 -2.32
C HIS A 180 -9.11 2.91 -2.93
N CYS A 181 -9.09 3.50 -4.13
CA CYS A 181 -10.28 4.17 -4.70
C CYS A 181 -10.62 3.76 -6.14
N TYR A 182 -9.89 2.81 -6.73
CA TYR A 182 -10.10 2.36 -8.11
C TYR A 182 -11.50 1.79 -8.31
N GLY A 183 -12.04 1.10 -7.30
CA GLY A 183 -13.38 0.52 -7.31
C GLY A 183 -14.52 1.53 -7.25
N ASN A 184 -14.27 2.77 -6.82
CA ASN A 184 -15.30 3.81 -6.66
C ASN A 184 -16.08 4.02 -7.96
N LYS A 185 -15.37 4.10 -9.10
CA LYS A 185 -15.97 4.27 -10.44
C LYS A 185 -17.00 3.18 -10.74
N TYR A 186 -16.62 1.93 -10.48
CA TYR A 186 -17.44 0.77 -10.80
C TYR A 186 -18.70 0.78 -9.93
N LEU A 187 -18.54 0.91 -8.61
CA LEU A 187 -19.67 0.89 -7.68
C LEU A 187 -20.62 2.07 -7.89
N CYS A 188 -20.12 3.29 -8.09
CA CYS A 188 -20.98 4.46 -8.38
C CYS A 188 -21.78 4.30 -9.68
N SER A 189 -21.28 3.52 -10.65
CA SER A 189 -22.03 3.22 -11.88
C SER A 189 -23.16 2.20 -11.67
N LYS A 190 -23.07 1.38 -10.62
CA LYS A 190 -24.03 0.33 -10.26
C LYS A 190 -25.05 0.81 -9.24
N TYR A 191 -24.63 1.71 -8.36
CA TYR A 191 -25.40 2.26 -7.26
C TYR A 191 -25.39 3.79 -7.39
N PRO A 192 -26.34 4.40 -8.14
CA PRO A 192 -26.33 5.83 -8.43
C PRO A 192 -26.44 6.73 -7.19
N ASP A 193 -27.10 6.24 -6.14
CA ASP A 193 -27.28 6.93 -4.86
C ASP A 193 -26.09 6.76 -3.90
N LEU A 194 -25.07 6.00 -4.30
CA LEU A 194 -23.87 5.77 -3.49
C LEU A 194 -23.11 7.08 -3.31
N GLU A 195 -22.95 7.51 -2.06
CA GLU A 195 -22.20 8.71 -1.71
C GLU A 195 -20.76 8.37 -1.36
N VAL A 196 -19.80 9.11 -1.92
CA VAL A 196 -18.37 8.90 -1.65
C VAL A 196 -17.84 10.07 -0.81
N TYR A 197 -17.35 9.72 0.37
CA TYR A 197 -16.76 10.59 1.38
C TYR A 197 -15.24 10.63 1.22
N GLY A 198 -14.62 11.77 1.52
CA GLY A 198 -13.17 11.96 1.42
C GLY A 198 -12.75 13.38 1.76
N SER A 199 -11.45 13.66 1.63
CA SER A 199 -10.93 15.03 1.78
C SER A 199 -11.06 15.85 0.51
N GLU A 200 -11.36 17.14 0.66
CA GLU A 200 -11.29 18.10 -0.43
C GLU A 200 -9.85 18.30 -0.95
N ARG A 201 -8.82 18.05 -0.12
CA ARG A 201 -7.42 18.23 -0.54
C ARG A 201 -6.95 17.10 -1.47
N ASP A 202 -7.46 15.89 -1.25
CA ASP A 202 -7.12 14.72 -2.05
C ASP A 202 -8.10 14.47 -3.20
N ARG A 203 -9.38 14.87 -3.04
CA ARG A 203 -10.48 14.64 -3.99
C ARG A 203 -10.46 13.21 -4.56
N PRO A 204 -10.63 12.16 -3.73
CA PRO A 204 -10.71 10.80 -4.22
C PRO A 204 -11.72 10.68 -5.38
N PRO A 205 -11.47 9.83 -6.39
CA PRO A 205 -12.36 9.64 -7.52
C PRO A 205 -13.81 9.42 -7.07
N TYR A 206 -14.74 10.14 -7.70
CA TYR A 206 -16.17 10.12 -7.41
C TYR A 206 -16.59 10.66 -6.04
N CYS A 207 -15.65 11.19 -5.23
CA CYS A 207 -15.96 11.88 -3.99
C CYS A 207 -16.84 13.11 -4.21
N LYS A 208 -18.02 13.10 -3.59
CA LYS A 208 -18.99 14.20 -3.62
C LYS A 208 -19.20 14.83 -2.24
N ARG A 209 -18.84 14.11 -1.17
CA ARG A 209 -18.98 14.57 0.21
C ARG A 209 -17.63 14.78 0.86
N PHE A 210 -17.22 16.04 0.97
CA PHE A 210 -15.98 16.37 1.65
C PHE A 210 -16.20 16.49 3.14
N VAL A 211 -15.40 15.76 3.92
CA VAL A 211 -15.44 15.82 5.39
C VAL A 211 -14.46 16.86 5.93
N LYS A 212 -14.81 17.48 7.05
CA LYS A 212 -13.94 18.37 7.83
C LYS A 212 -13.19 17.57 8.90
N ASN A 213 -12.12 18.14 9.42
CA ASN A 213 -11.41 17.55 10.55
C ASN A 213 -12.31 17.51 11.79
N GLN A 214 -12.33 16.36 12.47
CA GLN A 214 -13.18 16.05 13.62
C GLN A 214 -14.69 16.19 13.33
N GLU A 215 -15.10 16.05 12.06
CA GLU A 215 -16.52 16.03 11.72
C GLU A 215 -17.16 14.72 12.16
N GLU A 216 -18.21 14.83 12.98
CA GLU A 216 -19.08 13.71 13.32
C GLU A 216 -20.25 13.63 12.32
N PHE A 217 -20.55 12.43 11.85
CA PHE A 217 -21.67 12.18 10.96
C PHE A 217 -22.19 10.75 11.12
N ASN A 218 -23.44 10.52 10.72
CA ASN A 218 -24.07 9.21 10.77
C ASN A 218 -24.38 8.72 9.36
N ILE A 219 -24.24 7.40 9.15
CA ILE A 219 -24.77 6.70 7.99
C ILE A 219 -25.60 5.54 8.54
N GLY A 220 -26.93 5.60 8.36
CA GLY A 220 -27.83 4.71 9.08
C GLY A 220 -27.68 4.89 10.60
N THR A 221 -27.48 3.78 11.33
CA THR A 221 -27.18 3.81 12.77
C THR A 221 -25.69 3.92 13.11
N LEU A 222 -24.82 3.91 12.10
CA LEU A 222 -23.38 3.92 12.27
C LEU A 222 -22.88 5.36 12.46
N LYS A 223 -22.23 5.62 13.60
CA LYS A 223 -21.63 6.92 13.92
C LYS A 223 -20.15 6.94 13.54
N PHE A 224 -19.77 7.87 12.67
CA PHE A 224 -18.39 8.08 12.26
C PHE A 224 -17.86 9.44 12.72
N ILE A 225 -16.55 9.50 12.97
CA ILE A 225 -15.78 10.73 13.15
C ILE A 225 -14.62 10.72 12.16
N ALA A 226 -14.53 11.74 11.31
CA ALA A 226 -13.42 11.89 10.36
C ALA A 226 -12.29 12.74 10.96
N TYR A 227 -11.04 12.30 10.83
CA TYR A 227 -9.87 13.08 11.23
C TYR A 227 -8.96 13.29 10.02
N HIS A 228 -8.59 14.55 9.75
CA HIS A 228 -7.61 14.86 8.72
C HIS A 228 -6.22 14.57 9.27
N VAL A 229 -5.46 13.73 8.59
CA VAL A 229 -4.13 13.26 8.99
C VAL A 229 -3.12 13.41 7.85
N PRO A 230 -2.83 14.65 7.41
CA PRO A 230 -1.85 14.86 6.35
C PRO A 230 -0.51 14.20 6.69
N GLY A 231 0.14 13.63 5.68
CA GLY A 231 1.40 12.89 5.84
C GLY A 231 1.67 12.01 4.64
N HIS A 232 0.97 10.87 4.55
CA HIS A 232 1.11 9.96 3.42
C HIS A 232 0.70 10.65 2.11
N THR A 233 -0.51 11.23 2.10
CA THR A 233 -0.96 12.24 1.15
C THR A 233 -1.33 13.52 1.90
N VAL A 234 -1.43 14.64 1.17
CA VAL A 234 -1.80 15.94 1.76
C VAL A 234 -3.25 16.01 2.26
N GLY A 235 -4.10 15.11 1.77
CA GLY A 235 -5.52 15.04 2.10
C GLY A 235 -5.94 13.72 2.73
N HIS A 236 -5.01 12.98 3.36
CA HIS A 236 -5.36 11.72 4.01
C HIS A 236 -6.33 11.95 5.17
N VAL A 237 -7.34 11.07 5.27
CA VAL A 237 -8.38 11.05 6.30
C VAL A 237 -8.45 9.65 6.90
N ILE A 238 -8.58 9.60 8.22
CA ILE A 238 -8.93 8.37 8.94
C ILE A 238 -10.34 8.49 9.50
N TYR A 239 -11.05 7.38 9.55
CA TYR A 239 -12.43 7.33 10.01
C TYR A 239 -12.52 6.47 11.26
N ARG A 240 -13.01 7.05 12.35
CA ARG A 240 -13.35 6.32 13.57
C ARG A 240 -14.82 5.97 13.56
N LEU A 241 -15.13 4.68 13.57
CA LEU A 241 -16.46 4.16 13.86
C LEU A 241 -16.62 4.06 15.37
N VAL A 242 -17.55 4.85 15.92
CA VAL A 242 -17.90 4.84 17.34
C VAL A 242 -18.84 3.67 17.59
N THR A 243 -18.47 2.82 18.54
CA THR A 243 -19.25 1.63 18.93
C THR A 243 -19.95 1.87 20.27
N SER A 244 -20.86 0.99 20.66
CA SER A 244 -21.56 1.14 21.95
C SER A 244 -20.69 0.70 23.13
N THR A 245 -21.09 1.13 24.33
CA THR A 245 -20.41 0.83 25.58
C THR A 245 -20.11 -0.66 25.74
N GLY A 246 -18.84 -1.01 25.98
CA GLY A 246 -18.37 -2.39 26.14
C GLY A 246 -17.73 -2.99 24.88
N HIS A 247 -17.75 -2.27 23.75
CA HIS A 247 -16.97 -2.60 22.57
C HIS A 247 -15.94 -1.49 22.30
N PRO A 248 -14.70 -1.84 21.87
CA PRO A 248 -13.76 -0.83 21.43
C PRO A 248 -14.14 -0.27 20.06
N ASP A 249 -13.92 1.03 19.92
CA ASP A 249 -14.07 1.75 18.66
C ASP A 249 -13.12 1.23 17.59
N CYS A 250 -13.47 1.47 16.32
CA CYS A 250 -12.68 1.01 15.18
C CYS A 250 -12.15 2.19 14.39
N LEU A 251 -10.85 2.23 14.11
CA LEU A 251 -10.19 3.27 13.33
C LEU A 251 -9.69 2.71 12.01
N PHE A 252 -10.30 3.17 10.92
CA PHE A 252 -9.84 2.85 9.58
C PHE A 252 -8.72 3.81 9.17
N THR A 253 -7.49 3.30 9.13
CA THR A 253 -6.29 4.13 9.05
C THR A 253 -5.76 4.33 7.64
N GLY A 254 -6.24 3.56 6.66
CA GLY A 254 -5.67 3.53 5.31
C GLY A 254 -4.14 3.42 5.39
N ASP A 255 -3.46 4.30 4.67
CA ASP A 255 -1.99 4.38 4.65
C ASP A 255 -1.36 5.30 5.68
N MET A 256 -2.10 5.79 6.67
CA MET A 256 -1.53 6.60 7.75
C MET A 256 -0.74 5.73 8.73
N LEU A 257 -1.37 4.67 9.25
CA LEU A 257 -0.84 3.80 10.30
C LEU A 257 -1.04 2.34 9.91
N PHE A 258 0.04 1.55 10.02
CA PHE A 258 0.05 0.11 9.80
C PHE A 258 0.44 -0.61 11.10
N VAL A 259 0.15 -1.90 11.18
CA VAL A 259 0.70 -2.74 12.27
C VAL A 259 2.24 -2.69 12.21
N GLY A 260 2.85 -2.12 13.24
CA GLY A 260 4.30 -1.96 13.38
C GLY A 260 4.96 -0.95 12.43
N SER A 261 4.21 -0.11 11.71
CA SER A 261 4.79 0.95 10.87
C SER A 261 3.85 2.14 10.65
N ILE A 262 4.26 3.11 9.85
CA ILE A 262 3.42 4.23 9.36
C ILE A 262 3.47 4.31 7.84
N GLY A 263 2.65 5.17 7.24
CA GLY A 263 2.74 5.56 5.83
C GLY A 263 4.14 6.03 5.42
N LYS A 264 4.51 5.79 4.16
CA LYS A 264 5.57 6.58 3.53
C LYS A 264 5.06 8.02 3.35
N VAL A 265 5.90 9.00 3.66
CA VAL A 265 5.60 10.41 3.41
C VAL A 265 5.90 10.73 1.96
N PHE A 266 4.87 10.82 1.11
CA PHE A 266 5.04 11.07 -0.33
C PHE A 266 4.85 12.55 -0.70
N GLU A 267 3.86 13.21 -0.12
CA GLU A 267 3.40 14.53 -0.58
C GLU A 267 3.62 15.67 0.43
N ASP A 268 3.91 15.34 1.69
CA ASP A 268 4.06 16.30 2.78
C ASP A 268 5.46 16.28 3.39
N LYS A 269 5.67 17.11 4.43
CA LYS A 269 6.89 17.06 5.22
C LYS A 269 6.78 16.01 6.33
N PRO A 270 7.88 15.32 6.70
CA PRO A 270 7.90 14.40 7.85
C PRO A 270 7.33 14.97 9.15
N GLU A 271 7.54 16.26 9.41
CA GLU A 271 7.02 16.93 10.61
C GLU A 271 5.49 16.96 10.63
N VAL A 272 4.84 17.06 9.46
CA VAL A 272 3.38 17.04 9.34
C VAL A 272 2.82 15.65 9.65
N MET A 273 3.50 14.60 9.18
CA MET A 273 3.18 13.21 9.56
C MET A 273 3.24 13.03 11.09
N PHE A 274 4.27 13.56 11.76
CA PHE A 274 4.37 13.46 13.22
C PHE A 274 3.31 14.27 13.96
N GLN A 275 2.91 15.44 13.45
CA GLN A 275 1.77 16.18 14.00
C GLN A 275 0.47 15.36 13.94
N SER A 276 0.24 14.67 12.81
CA SER A 276 -0.90 13.76 12.65
C SER A 276 -0.81 12.56 13.59
N ILE A 277 0.38 11.99 13.80
CA ILE A 277 0.62 10.91 14.77
C ILE A 277 0.34 11.38 16.21
N ASP A 278 0.84 12.54 16.61
CA ASP A 278 0.64 13.08 17.96
C ASP A 278 -0.85 13.36 18.22
N MET A 279 -1.59 13.82 17.20
CA MET A 279 -3.04 13.95 17.27
C MET A 279 -3.72 12.60 17.51
N ILE A 280 -3.36 11.56 16.74
CA ILE A 280 -3.91 10.19 16.91
C ILE A 280 -3.64 9.68 18.33
N ARG A 281 -2.40 9.82 18.83
CA ARG A 281 -1.99 9.40 20.19
C ARG A 281 -2.81 10.09 21.29
N THR A 282 -3.25 11.32 21.05
CA THR A 282 -3.87 12.15 22.09
C THR A 282 -5.39 12.08 22.07
N LEU A 283 -6.01 12.04 20.88
CA LEU A 283 -7.46 12.17 20.74
C LEU A 283 -8.22 10.85 20.82
N LEU A 284 -7.54 9.73 20.60
CA LEU A 284 -8.19 8.43 20.47
C LEU A 284 -8.11 7.63 21.78
N PRO A 285 -9.18 6.91 22.17
CA PRO A 285 -9.12 5.94 23.25
C PRO A 285 -8.03 4.90 23.01
N GLU A 286 -7.36 4.50 24.09
CA GLU A 286 -6.25 3.53 24.06
C GLU A 286 -6.63 2.17 23.48
N ASP A 287 -7.88 1.75 23.69
CA ASP A 287 -8.44 0.49 23.22
C ASP A 287 -8.95 0.54 21.77
N THR A 288 -8.87 1.70 21.10
CA THR A 288 -9.32 1.84 19.70
C THR A 288 -8.58 0.86 18.80
N GLU A 289 -9.33 -0.01 18.12
CA GLU A 289 -8.82 -1.03 17.22
C GLU A 289 -8.46 -0.47 15.84
N LEU A 290 -7.38 -0.95 15.25
CA LEU A 290 -6.82 -0.44 13.99
C LEU A 290 -7.16 -1.34 12.80
N TYR A 291 -7.75 -0.73 11.78
CA TYR A 291 -8.12 -1.36 10.51
C TYR A 291 -7.33 -0.68 9.38
N THR A 292 -6.16 -1.27 9.10
CA THR A 292 -5.13 -0.72 8.21
C THR A 292 -5.38 -0.94 6.71
N GLY A 293 -4.82 -0.09 5.85
CA GLY A 293 -4.96 -0.20 4.39
C GLY A 293 -4.31 -1.44 3.77
N HIS A 294 -3.22 -1.95 4.37
CA HIS A 294 -2.43 -3.06 3.83
C HIS A 294 -2.02 -4.11 4.87
N GLU A 295 -1.83 -5.34 4.40
CA GLU A 295 -1.28 -6.48 5.12
C GLU A 295 0.27 -6.46 5.14
N TYR A 296 0.83 -5.47 5.84
CA TYR A 296 2.28 -5.29 5.99
C TYR A 296 2.84 -5.81 7.32
N ALA A 297 1.98 -6.31 8.21
CA ALA A 297 2.31 -6.58 9.61
C ALA A 297 3.55 -7.46 9.77
N LEU A 298 3.58 -8.62 9.09
CA LEU A 298 4.68 -9.57 9.23
C LEU A 298 6.04 -8.97 8.84
N ASN A 299 6.09 -8.28 7.70
CA ASN A 299 7.34 -7.67 7.22
C ASN A 299 7.77 -6.50 8.10
N ASN A 300 6.81 -5.69 8.57
CA ASN A 300 7.09 -4.60 9.50
C ASN A 300 7.68 -5.11 10.82
N LEU A 301 7.05 -6.12 11.43
CA LEU A 301 7.49 -6.66 12.72
C LEU A 301 8.82 -7.41 12.60
N ARG A 302 9.05 -8.18 11.52
CA ARG A 302 10.36 -8.81 11.26
C ARG A 302 11.47 -7.77 11.11
N PHE A 303 11.22 -6.73 10.32
CA PHE A 303 12.15 -5.63 10.17
C PHE A 303 12.45 -4.98 11.53
N ASN A 304 11.43 -4.60 12.30
CA ASN A 304 11.60 -3.96 13.60
C ASN A 304 12.38 -4.85 14.58
N SER A 305 12.08 -6.16 14.60
CA SER A 305 12.76 -7.13 15.47
C SER A 305 14.25 -7.22 15.18
N ILE A 306 14.64 -7.16 13.90
CA ILE A 306 16.05 -7.18 13.49
C ILE A 306 16.70 -5.82 13.76
N ALA A 307 16.09 -4.73 13.29
CA ALA A 307 16.65 -3.39 13.30
C ALA A 307 16.87 -2.85 14.73
N LEU A 308 16.05 -3.27 15.69
CA LEU A 308 16.10 -2.84 17.08
C LEU A 308 16.40 -3.99 18.05
N SER A 309 16.99 -5.08 17.55
CA SER A 309 17.30 -6.28 18.35
C SER A 309 18.12 -6.00 19.61
N SER A 310 19.00 -5.00 19.59
CA SER A 310 19.81 -4.62 20.75
C SER A 310 19.01 -4.06 21.93
N LEU A 311 17.76 -3.63 21.72
CA LEU A 311 16.92 -3.09 22.78
C LEU A 311 16.18 -4.16 23.58
N GLY A 312 15.96 -5.35 23.01
CA GLY A 312 15.16 -6.41 23.62
C GLY A 312 13.73 -5.97 23.94
N ASN A 313 12.80 -6.16 23.01
CA ASN A 313 11.40 -5.78 23.20
C ASN A 313 10.48 -7.02 23.21
N LEU A 314 10.13 -7.49 24.41
CA LEU A 314 9.29 -8.68 24.58
C LEU A 314 7.88 -8.51 23.98
N THR A 315 7.32 -7.30 23.94
CA THR A 315 6.00 -7.09 23.32
C THR A 315 6.08 -7.23 21.81
N LEU A 316 7.14 -6.69 21.19
CA LEU A 316 7.42 -6.88 19.76
C LEU A 316 7.65 -8.35 19.42
N GLU A 317 8.45 -9.08 20.20
CA GLU A 317 8.72 -10.51 19.98
C GLU A 317 7.47 -11.38 20.15
N THR A 318 6.60 -11.04 21.10
CA THR A 318 5.33 -11.72 21.30
C THR A 318 4.37 -11.44 20.14
N LYS A 319 4.24 -10.17 19.74
CA LYS A 319 3.40 -9.80 18.60
C LYS A 319 3.90 -10.42 17.30
N LEU A 320 5.21 -10.46 17.08
CA LEU A 320 5.78 -11.09 15.88
C LEU A 320 5.40 -12.57 15.80
N ARG A 321 5.47 -13.32 16.90
CA ARG A 321 5.07 -14.75 16.94
C ARG A 321 3.58 -14.93 16.65
N GLU A 322 2.72 -14.13 17.28
CA GLU A 322 1.28 -14.12 17.01
C GLU A 322 1.00 -13.86 15.51
N VAL A 323 1.64 -12.84 14.95
CA VAL A 323 1.49 -12.48 13.53
C VAL A 323 2.00 -13.58 12.62
N GLU A 324 3.12 -14.24 12.94
CA GLU A 324 3.60 -15.40 12.16
C GLU A 324 2.56 -16.52 12.11
N GLU A 325 1.91 -16.84 13.23
CA GLU A 325 0.85 -17.85 13.29
C GLU A 325 -0.39 -17.44 12.46
N LEU A 326 -0.85 -16.20 12.61
CA LEU A 326 -1.97 -15.65 11.82
C LEU A 326 -1.66 -15.72 10.33
N ARG A 327 -0.45 -15.35 9.91
CA ARG A 327 -0.06 -15.35 8.50
C ARG A 327 0.09 -16.74 7.92
N ILE A 328 0.55 -17.74 8.70
CA ILE A 328 0.52 -19.16 8.29
C ILE A 328 -0.92 -19.59 7.97
N GLN A 329 -1.88 -19.14 8.78
CA GLN A 329 -3.30 -19.42 8.59
C GLN A 329 -3.98 -18.52 7.56
N LYS A 330 -3.26 -17.54 6.99
CA LYS A 330 -3.79 -16.48 6.13
C LYS A 330 -4.89 -15.64 6.79
N GLU A 331 -4.88 -15.51 8.12
CA GLU A 331 -5.78 -14.58 8.80
C GLU A 331 -5.30 -13.14 8.62
N PRO A 332 -6.22 -12.17 8.44
CA PRO A 332 -5.85 -10.78 8.35
C PRO A 332 -5.31 -10.26 9.69
N VAL A 333 -4.23 -9.48 9.65
CA VAL A 333 -3.59 -8.90 10.83
C VAL A 333 -4.05 -7.45 10.97
N VAL A 334 -5.21 -7.30 11.56
CA VAL A 334 -5.89 -6.04 11.88
C VAL A 334 -6.52 -6.18 13.27
N GLY A 335 -7.05 -5.09 13.83
CA GLY A 335 -7.70 -5.12 15.15
C GLY A 335 -6.75 -5.07 16.34
N THR A 336 -5.46 -4.79 16.12
CA THR A 336 -4.56 -4.31 17.20
C THR A 336 -5.03 -2.96 17.72
N THR A 337 -4.60 -2.53 18.91
CA THR A 337 -5.02 -1.23 19.47
C THR A 337 -3.93 -0.17 19.40
N ILE A 338 -4.32 1.11 19.51
CA ILE A 338 -3.35 2.22 19.64
C ILE A 338 -2.39 1.98 20.82
N ALA A 339 -2.90 1.52 21.96
CA ALA A 339 -2.08 1.21 23.13
C ALA A 339 -1.08 0.09 22.83
N GLU A 340 -1.49 -0.96 22.13
CA GLU A 340 -0.62 -2.08 21.76
C GLU A 340 0.50 -1.62 20.81
N GLU A 341 0.15 -0.86 19.76
CA GLU A 341 1.12 -0.30 18.81
C GLU A 341 2.14 0.61 19.50
N LEU A 342 1.74 1.40 20.50
CA LEU A 342 2.67 2.21 21.30
C LEU A 342 3.72 1.39 22.05
N THR A 343 3.53 0.08 22.22
CA THR A 343 4.53 -0.79 22.86
C THR A 343 5.61 -1.30 21.90
N TYR A 344 5.34 -1.43 20.60
CA TYR A 344 6.28 -2.07 19.67
C TYR A 344 6.52 -1.33 18.35
N ASN A 345 5.67 -0.38 17.97
CA ASN A 345 5.80 0.36 16.72
C ASN A 345 6.84 1.48 16.90
N PRO A 346 8.04 1.36 16.30
CA PRO A 346 9.11 2.32 16.57
C PRO A 346 8.83 3.70 15.96
N TYR A 347 7.88 3.81 15.03
CA TYR A 347 7.48 5.08 14.44
C TYR A 347 6.55 5.87 15.37
N LEU A 348 5.70 5.19 16.15
CA LEU A 348 4.90 5.82 17.20
C LEU A 348 5.72 6.16 18.45
N ARG A 349 6.90 5.53 18.58
CA ARG A 349 7.89 5.73 19.63
C ARG A 349 9.12 6.48 19.13
N ALA A 350 8.97 7.33 18.11
CA ALA A 350 10.12 8.01 17.51
C ALA A 350 10.81 9.02 18.46
N ASP A 351 10.12 9.38 19.55
CA ASP A 351 10.60 10.16 20.69
C ASP A 351 11.37 9.34 21.74
N ASP A 352 11.37 8.01 21.66
CA ASP A 352 12.08 7.11 22.57
C ASP A 352 13.60 7.28 22.43
N ILE A 353 14.24 7.60 23.56
CA ILE A 353 15.67 7.92 23.64
C ILE A 353 16.56 6.72 23.32
N GLU A 354 16.14 5.50 23.69
CA GLU A 354 16.94 4.30 23.43
C GLU A 354 16.84 3.89 21.97
N ILE A 355 15.67 4.02 21.35
CA ILE A 355 15.50 3.85 19.89
C ILE A 355 16.39 4.85 19.16
N GLN A 356 16.36 6.12 19.55
CA GLN A 356 17.21 7.16 18.95
C GLN A 356 18.70 6.86 19.09
N ARG A 357 19.17 6.39 20.25
CA ARG A 357 20.58 6.02 20.46
C ARG A 357 21.02 4.84 19.60
N VAL A 358 20.22 3.78 19.54
CA VAL A 358 20.51 2.60 18.69
C VAL A 358 20.61 2.99 17.21
N LEU A 359 19.80 3.94 16.78
CA LEU A 359 19.79 4.44 15.41
C LEU A 359 20.84 5.55 15.15
N GLY A 360 21.61 5.96 16.16
CA GLY A 360 22.65 6.98 16.04
C GLY A 360 22.10 8.40 15.80
N VAL A 361 20.90 8.70 16.31
CA VAL A 361 20.28 10.03 16.19
C VAL A 361 20.96 11.04 17.12
N ASP A 362 21.33 12.20 16.56
CA ASP A 362 21.96 13.29 17.30
C ASP A 362 21.01 13.87 18.37
N GLN A 363 21.42 13.71 19.63
CA GLN A 363 20.65 14.10 20.80
C GLN A 363 20.58 15.61 21.04
N THR A 364 21.46 16.37 20.40
CA THR A 364 21.47 17.85 20.47
C THR A 364 20.37 18.49 19.63
N LEU A 365 19.77 17.73 18.71
CA LEU A 365 18.70 18.22 17.85
C LEU A 365 17.39 18.47 18.65
N PRO A 366 16.57 19.45 18.25
CA PRO A 366 15.21 19.62 18.77
C PRO A 366 14.38 18.34 18.60
N ASP A 367 13.38 18.15 19.47
CA ASP A 367 12.60 16.91 19.55
C ASP A 367 12.02 16.45 18.20
N MET A 368 11.30 17.34 17.52
CA MET A 368 10.72 17.03 16.21
C MET A 368 11.79 16.60 15.18
N LYS A 369 12.97 17.23 15.18
CA LYS A 369 14.06 16.83 14.28
C LYS A 369 14.61 15.45 14.64
N ARG A 370 14.71 15.10 15.92
CA ARG A 370 15.11 13.75 16.35
C ARG A 370 14.13 12.70 15.86
N ARG A 371 12.82 12.94 16.01
CA ARG A 371 11.78 12.01 15.50
C ARG A 371 11.88 11.80 13.99
N VAL A 372 12.10 12.88 13.23
CA VAL A 372 12.31 12.81 11.78
C VAL A 372 13.58 12.03 11.43
N GLU A 373 14.69 12.26 12.13
CA GLU A 373 15.92 11.47 11.95
C GLU A 373 15.73 9.99 12.31
N THR A 374 15.00 9.68 13.38
CA THR A 374 14.60 8.31 13.76
C THR A 374 13.83 7.64 12.62
N MET A 375 12.79 8.29 12.09
CA MET A 375 12.02 7.77 10.96
C MET A 375 12.93 7.54 9.74
N ASN A 376 13.76 8.52 9.39
CA ASN A 376 14.64 8.42 8.23
C ASN A 376 15.67 7.29 8.39
N ALA A 377 16.23 7.10 9.59
CA ALA A 377 17.14 6.00 9.90
C ALA A 377 16.44 4.64 9.74
N LEU A 378 15.25 4.47 10.33
CA LEU A 378 14.44 3.27 10.17
C LEU A 378 14.12 2.98 8.69
N ARG A 379 13.71 3.99 7.92
CA ARG A 379 13.41 3.81 6.48
C ARG A 379 14.64 3.43 5.66
N ARG A 380 15.81 4.00 5.97
CA ARG A 380 17.07 3.59 5.30
C ARG A 380 17.38 2.12 5.58
N LEU A 381 17.31 1.70 6.84
CA LEU A 381 17.53 0.29 7.22
C LEU A 381 16.49 -0.64 6.59
N GLN A 382 15.23 -0.23 6.54
CA GLN A 382 14.16 -1.02 5.94
C GLN A 382 14.40 -1.26 4.44
N VAL A 383 14.87 -0.25 3.71
CA VAL A 383 15.21 -0.40 2.28
C VAL A 383 16.35 -1.41 2.08
N GLU A 384 17.41 -1.34 2.89
CA GLU A 384 18.51 -2.31 2.79
C GLU A 384 18.05 -3.73 3.17
N TRP A 385 17.27 -3.87 4.24
CA TRP A 385 16.68 -5.14 4.64
C TRP A 385 15.83 -5.77 3.52
N ILE A 386 14.95 -4.98 2.87
CA ILE A 386 14.14 -5.47 1.73
C ILE A 386 15.02 -5.95 0.57
N LYS A 387 16.11 -5.24 0.26
CA LYS A 387 17.05 -5.67 -0.80
C LYS A 387 17.70 -7.00 -0.45
N GLU A 388 18.13 -7.17 0.80
CA GLU A 388 18.71 -8.43 1.28
C GLU A 388 17.73 -9.59 1.18
N GLN A 389 16.47 -9.38 1.59
CA GLN A 389 15.41 -10.39 1.44
C GLN A 389 15.17 -10.76 -0.02
N HIS A 390 15.17 -9.78 -0.93
CA HIS A 390 15.01 -10.04 -2.35
C HIS A 390 16.18 -10.83 -2.93
N ILE A 391 17.41 -10.48 -2.58
CA ILE A 391 18.62 -11.20 -2.99
C ILE A 391 18.57 -12.65 -2.50
N ALA A 392 18.20 -12.87 -1.24
CA ALA A 392 18.06 -14.20 -0.66
C ALA A 392 16.97 -15.02 -1.37
N ALA A 393 15.82 -14.41 -1.65
CA ALA A 393 14.72 -15.07 -2.36
C ALA A 393 15.13 -15.50 -3.78
N VAL A 394 15.84 -14.64 -4.54
CA VAL A 394 16.33 -14.97 -5.88
C VAL A 394 17.42 -16.05 -5.83
N ALA A 395 18.32 -16.00 -4.85
CA ALA A 395 19.38 -17.01 -4.69
C ALA A 395 18.80 -18.40 -4.37
N ASN A 396 17.65 -18.45 -3.71
CA ASN A 396 16.96 -19.69 -3.35
C ASN A 396 15.95 -20.17 -4.41
N MET A 397 15.78 -19.45 -5.53
CA MET A 397 14.94 -19.93 -6.62
C MET A 397 15.60 -21.13 -7.31
N PRO A 398 14.86 -22.21 -7.59
CA PRO A 398 15.38 -23.31 -8.39
C PRO A 398 15.83 -22.78 -9.76
N PRO A 399 16.89 -23.36 -10.37
CA PRO A 399 17.28 -23.00 -11.74
C PRO A 399 16.05 -23.07 -12.64
N SER A 400 15.78 -22.01 -13.40
CA SER A 400 14.71 -22.05 -14.38
C SER A 400 14.98 -23.21 -15.33
N SER A 401 14.07 -24.19 -15.40
CA SER A 401 14.07 -25.14 -16.50
C SER A 401 13.98 -24.32 -17.79
N SER A 402 15.06 -24.35 -18.57
CA SER A 402 14.99 -23.97 -19.97
C SER A 402 13.84 -24.75 -20.59
N ARG A 403 12.95 -24.03 -21.28
CA ARG A 403 12.05 -24.65 -22.26
C ARG A 403 12.91 -25.25 -23.37
N GLU A 404 13.39 -26.46 -23.17
CA GLU A 404 13.64 -27.42 -24.24
C GLU A 404 12.41 -28.31 -24.26
N ASP A 405 11.43 -27.95 -25.07
CA ASP A 405 10.40 -28.86 -25.58
C ASP A 405 9.58 -28.08 -26.62
N GLY A 406 9.79 -28.42 -27.90
CA GLY A 406 9.01 -27.85 -28.99
C GLY A 406 9.66 -27.84 -30.36
N ASP A 407 10.45 -28.86 -30.73
CA ASP A 407 10.78 -29.15 -32.14
C ASP A 407 10.85 -30.67 -32.33
N SER A 408 9.69 -31.31 -32.45
CA SER A 408 9.54 -32.65 -33.04
C SER A 408 8.07 -33.06 -33.18
N PHE A 409 7.31 -32.41 -34.06
CA PHE A 409 6.09 -33.02 -34.63
C PHE A 409 5.84 -32.52 -36.05
N LEU A 410 6.71 -32.91 -36.98
CA LEU A 410 6.45 -33.04 -38.42
C LEU A 410 7.42 -34.07 -39.02
N SER A 411 7.06 -35.35 -38.97
CA SER A 411 7.41 -36.35 -39.98
C SER A 411 6.66 -37.65 -39.73
N ASP A 412 6.06 -38.14 -40.81
CA ASP A 412 5.29 -39.37 -41.06
C ASP A 412 3.79 -39.37 -40.72
#